data_AF-A0A6V7HTA4-F1
#
_entry.id   AF-A0A6V7HTA4-F1
#
_cell.length_a   1.000
_cell.length_b   1.000
_cell.length_c   1.000
_cell.angle_alpha   90.00
_cell.angle_beta   90.00
_cell.angle_gamma   90.00
#
_symmetry.space_group_name_H-M   'P 1'
#
loop_
_entity.id
_entity.type
_entity.pdbx_description
1 polymer ?
#
loop_
_entity_poly.entity_id
_entity_poly.type
_entity_poly.pdbx_seq_one_letter_code
_entity_poly.pdbx_strand_id
1 'polypeptide(L)'
;GAKENKTVEAFHRQVEMPRPFDHGERRAIIAFSKTPEFLDLARKAGAELTGGTELIQQIQTGQVSTEDYHSCVAHPDILTELSTIRGLLKKKHPNPKHGTLGLDLAKMVKRILHGIKYTAVVHLKQPKFGSITVPIGK
;
A
#
# COMPACT_ATOMS: atom_id res chain seq x y z
N GLY A 1 10.82 -21.73 33.15
CA GLY A 1 10.72 -20.27 33.14
C GLY A 1 10.07 -19.82 31.84
N ALA A 2 8.82 -19.38 31.89
CA ALA A 2 8.06 -18.96 30.72
C ALA A 2 8.58 -17.61 30.20
N LYS A 3 8.99 -17.55 28.92
CA LYS A 3 9.34 -16.32 28.21
C LYS A 3 8.04 -15.60 27.81
N GLU A 4 7.42 -14.90 28.73
CA GLU A 4 6.12 -14.26 28.48
C GLU A 4 6.17 -12.75 28.75
N ASN A 5 6.23 -12.00 27.64
CA ASN A 5 5.77 -10.62 27.41
C ASN A 5 6.69 -9.93 26.39
N LYS A 6 6.64 -10.41 25.14
CA LYS A 6 7.06 -9.57 24.00
C LYS A 6 5.96 -8.54 23.83
N THR A 7 6.21 -7.30 24.27
CA THR A 7 5.35 -6.13 24.00
C THR A 7 4.96 -6.15 22.54
N VAL A 8 3.65 -6.23 22.27
CA VAL A 8 3.13 -6.27 20.90
C VAL A 8 3.29 -4.87 20.34
N GLU A 9 4.27 -4.63 19.47
CA GLU A 9 4.44 -3.31 18.88
C GLU A 9 3.22 -2.89 18.07
N ALA A 10 2.98 -1.58 17.98
CA ALA A 10 1.88 -1.05 17.18
C ALA A 10 2.02 -1.55 15.73
N PHE A 11 1.01 -2.27 15.25
CA PHE A 11 1.01 -2.83 13.92
C PHE A 11 -0.08 -2.21 13.06
N HIS A 12 0.26 -1.97 11.81
CA HIS A 12 -0.66 -1.52 10.78
C HIS A 12 -1.06 -2.72 9.93
N ARG A 13 -2.35 -2.98 9.82
CA ARG A 13 -2.88 -4.01 8.93
C ARG A 13 -4.06 -3.46 8.14
N GLN A 14 -4.45 -4.19 7.12
CA GLN A 14 -5.50 -3.79 6.20
C GLN A 14 -6.49 -4.95 6.04
N VAL A 15 -7.75 -4.66 6.37
CA VAL A 15 -8.88 -5.59 6.22
C VAL A 15 -9.71 -5.11 5.04
N GLU A 16 -10.12 -6.06 4.21
CA GLU A 16 -11.08 -5.82 3.14
C GLU A 16 -12.48 -5.79 3.76
N MET A 17 -13.23 -4.72 3.50
CA MET A 17 -14.60 -4.61 3.98
C MET A 17 -15.59 -5.20 2.97
N PRO A 18 -16.67 -5.84 3.43
CA PRO A 18 -17.68 -6.43 2.55
C PRO A 18 -18.51 -5.36 1.82
N ARG A 19 -18.58 -4.12 2.33
CA ARG A 19 -19.23 -2.99 1.67
C ARG A 19 -18.26 -1.81 1.56
N PRO A 20 -18.09 -1.23 0.34
CA PRO A 20 -17.35 0.00 0.19
C PRO A 20 -18.14 1.13 0.85
N PHE A 21 -17.47 1.94 1.66
CA PHE A 21 -18.02 3.20 2.14
C PHE A 21 -16.96 4.28 1.98
N ASP A 22 -17.40 5.53 1.87
CA ASP A 22 -16.50 6.65 1.70
C ASP A 22 -15.69 6.88 2.97
N HIS A 23 -14.39 6.57 2.91
CA HIS A 23 -13.45 6.73 4.02
C HIS A 23 -13.02 8.19 4.21
N GLY A 24 -13.41 9.12 3.32
CA GLY A 24 -13.02 10.53 3.38
C GLY A 24 -11.53 10.79 3.09
N GLU A 25 -10.76 9.74 2.78
CA GLU A 25 -9.34 9.82 2.42
C GLU A 25 -9.17 9.66 0.92
N ARG A 26 -8.52 10.64 0.27
CA ARG A 26 -8.09 10.51 -1.13
C ARG A 26 -6.95 9.50 -1.22
N ARG A 27 -7.23 8.33 -1.81
CA ARG A 27 -6.24 7.26 -2.01
C ARG A 27 -5.76 7.25 -3.46
N ALA A 28 -4.80 8.11 -3.75
CA ALA A 28 -4.09 8.09 -5.02
C ALA A 28 -3.16 6.87 -5.09
N ILE A 29 -3.41 5.96 -6.03
CA ILE A 29 -2.67 4.71 -6.19
C ILE A 29 -1.89 4.74 -7.50
N ILE A 30 -0.61 4.39 -7.43
CA ILE A 30 0.26 4.21 -8.58
C ILE A 30 0.64 2.73 -8.72
N ALA A 31 0.55 2.19 -9.93
CA ALA A 31 0.85 0.79 -10.22
C ALA A 31 2.02 0.64 -11.20
N PHE A 32 2.93 -0.29 -10.87
CA PHE A 32 4.10 -0.59 -11.67
C PHE A 32 4.12 -2.05 -12.14
N SER A 33 4.29 -2.26 -13.44
CA SER A 33 4.63 -3.55 -14.04
C SER A 33 5.30 -3.37 -15.39
N LYS A 34 6.07 -4.37 -15.83
CA LYS A 34 6.63 -4.38 -17.19
C LYS A 34 5.61 -4.85 -18.22
N THR A 35 4.70 -5.75 -17.82
CA THR A 35 3.65 -6.27 -18.70
C THR A 35 2.51 -5.25 -18.88
N PRO A 36 2.13 -4.90 -20.12
CA PRO A 36 1.08 -3.92 -20.40
C PRO A 36 -0.32 -4.42 -19.97
N GLU A 37 -0.57 -5.72 -20.01
CA GLU A 37 -1.84 -6.32 -19.57
C GLU A 37 -2.10 -6.04 -18.07
N PHE A 38 -1.08 -6.18 -17.23
CA PHE A 38 -1.21 -5.89 -15.80
C PHE A 38 -1.44 -4.39 -15.54
N LEU A 39 -0.86 -3.51 -16.36
CA LEU A 39 -1.11 -2.07 -16.29
C LEU A 39 -2.57 -1.75 -16.65
N ASP A 40 -3.10 -2.33 -17.73
CA ASP A 40 -4.49 -2.13 -18.13
C ASP A 40 -5.47 -2.61 -17.05
N LEU A 41 -5.20 -3.77 -16.46
CA LEU A 41 -5.98 -4.31 -15.34
C LEU A 41 -5.91 -3.41 -14.10
N ALA A 42 -4.73 -2.86 -13.77
CA ALA A 42 -4.57 -1.93 -12.66
C ALA A 42 -5.33 -0.61 -12.90
N ARG A 43 -5.28 -0.09 -14.14
CA ARG A 43 -6.00 1.12 -14.55
C ARG A 43 -7.52 0.91 -14.45
N LYS A 44 -8.03 -0.21 -14.96
CA LYS A 44 -9.44 -0.61 -14.83
C LYS A 44 -9.87 -0.83 -13.37
N ALA A 45 -8.95 -1.23 -12.50
CA ALA A 45 -9.20 -1.42 -11.08
C ALA A 45 -9.28 -0.11 -10.28
N GLY A 46 -8.91 1.04 -10.89
CA GLY A 46 -8.95 2.35 -10.23
C GLY A 46 -7.58 2.87 -9.78
N ALA A 47 -6.48 2.38 -10.34
CA ALA A 47 -5.19 3.03 -10.18
C ALA A 47 -5.20 4.40 -10.90
N GLU A 48 -4.73 5.45 -10.23
CA GLU A 48 -4.68 6.81 -10.79
C GLU A 48 -3.57 6.94 -11.84
N LEU A 49 -2.46 6.24 -11.62
CA LEU A 49 -1.35 6.19 -12.57
C LEU A 49 -0.83 4.76 -12.71
N THR A 50 -0.54 4.35 -13.94
CA THR A 50 0.02 3.03 -14.25
C THR A 50 1.19 3.20 -15.18
N GLY A 51 2.34 2.61 -14.88
CA GLY A 51 3.49 2.71 -15.76
C GLY A 51 4.55 1.64 -15.55
N GLY A 52 5.34 1.39 -16.58
CA GLY A 52 6.47 0.49 -16.53
C GLY A 52 7.78 1.22 -16.25
N THR A 53 8.81 0.81 -16.97
CA THR A 53 10.17 1.36 -16.84
C THR A 53 10.26 2.83 -17.24
N GLU A 54 9.48 3.26 -18.22
CA GLU A 54 9.42 4.66 -18.67
C GLU A 54 8.95 5.59 -17.55
N LEU A 55 7.93 5.17 -16.81
CA LEU A 55 7.39 5.95 -15.69
C LEU A 55 8.36 6.02 -14.51
N ILE A 56 9.14 4.96 -14.29
CA ILE A 56 10.22 4.94 -13.31
C ILE A 56 11.31 5.96 -13.67
N GLN A 57 11.69 6.06 -14.95
CA GLN A 57 12.64 7.07 -15.42
C GLN A 57 12.08 8.50 -15.29
N GLN A 58 10.79 8.70 -15.56
CA GLN A 58 10.14 9.99 -15.34
C GLN A 58 10.12 10.40 -13.86
N ILE A 59 9.89 9.44 -12.95
CA ILE A 59 9.99 9.68 -11.50
C ILE A 59 11.44 10.01 -11.12
N GLN A 60 12.40 9.27 -11.66
CA GLN A 60 13.83 9.49 -11.38
C GLN A 60 14.32 10.86 -11.85
N THR A 61 13.83 11.34 -12.99
CA THR A 61 14.16 12.66 -13.56
C THR A 61 13.35 13.79 -12.92
N GLY A 62 12.39 13.49 -12.05
CA GLY A 62 11.56 14.48 -11.35
C GLY A 62 10.38 15.02 -12.16
N GLN A 63 10.02 14.39 -13.28
CA GLN A 63 8.81 14.74 -14.05
C GLN A 63 7.53 14.32 -13.33
N VAL A 64 7.58 13.26 -12.52
CA VAL A 64 6.44 12.73 -11.76
C VAL A 64 6.73 12.79 -10.27
N SER A 65 5.94 13.60 -9.56
CA SER A 65 5.98 13.68 -8.10
C SER A 65 5.34 12.45 -7.47
N THR A 66 6.11 11.71 -6.68
CA THR A 66 5.59 10.56 -5.89
C THR A 66 4.90 11.00 -4.59
N GLU A 67 4.85 12.31 -4.35
CA GLU A 67 4.27 12.93 -3.17
C GLU A 67 2.73 12.89 -3.21
N ASP A 68 2.16 13.11 -4.39
CA ASP A 68 0.72 13.08 -4.64
C ASP A 68 0.11 11.68 -4.47
N TYR A 69 0.89 10.63 -4.67
CA TYR A 69 0.43 9.25 -4.58
C TYR A 69 0.54 8.72 -3.15
N HIS A 70 -0.57 8.28 -2.57
CA HIS A 70 -0.58 7.78 -1.19
C HIS A 70 -0.12 6.31 -1.09
N SER A 71 -0.24 5.52 -2.16
CA SER A 71 0.12 4.10 -2.14
C SER A 71 0.68 3.62 -3.47
N CYS A 72 1.79 2.88 -3.43
CA CYS A 72 2.41 2.28 -4.61
C CYS A 72 2.17 0.76 -4.61
N VAL A 73 1.71 0.21 -5.73
CA VAL A 73 1.62 -1.22 -5.99
C VAL A 73 2.59 -1.60 -7.10
N ALA A 74 3.27 -2.72 -6.95
CA ALA A 74 4.20 -3.19 -7.97
C ALA A 74 4.07 -4.69 -8.20
N HIS A 75 4.35 -5.09 -9.43
CA HIS A 75 4.56 -6.47 -9.80
C HIS A 75 6.05 -6.85 -9.58
N PRO A 76 6.38 -8.08 -9.17
CA PRO A 76 7.77 -8.46 -8.90
C PRO A 76 8.71 -8.39 -10.12
N ASP A 77 8.18 -8.34 -11.34
CA ASP A 77 8.95 -8.24 -12.59
C ASP A 77 9.71 -6.91 -12.76
N ILE A 78 9.21 -5.83 -12.14
CA ILE A 78 9.75 -4.49 -12.28
C ILE A 78 10.59 -4.06 -11.07
N LEU A 79 10.81 -4.96 -10.10
CA LEU A 79 11.56 -4.67 -8.87
C LEU A 79 12.98 -4.18 -9.11
N THR A 80 13.68 -4.71 -10.12
CA THR A 80 15.04 -4.29 -10.47
C THR A 80 15.08 -2.80 -10.81
N GLU A 81 14.14 -2.37 -11.65
CA GLU A 81 14.04 -0.97 -12.09
C GLU A 81 13.51 -0.09 -10.94
N LEU A 82 12.50 -0.59 -10.21
CA LEU A 82 11.90 0.11 -9.07
C LEU A 82 12.89 0.34 -7.91
N SER A 83 13.96 -0.45 -7.84
CA SER A 83 15.03 -0.28 -6.84
C SER A 83 15.79 1.03 -7.01
N THR A 84 15.86 1.58 -8.24
CA THR A 84 16.51 2.87 -8.52
C THR A 84 15.78 4.05 -7.85
N ILE A 85 14.46 4.01 -7.85
CA ILE A 85 13.59 5.04 -7.25
C ILE A 85 13.24 4.75 -5.78
N ARG A 86 13.83 3.72 -5.17
CA ARG A 86 13.61 3.37 -3.75
C ARG A 86 13.89 4.55 -2.81
N GLY A 87 14.91 5.36 -3.12
CA GLY A 87 15.25 6.57 -2.36
C GLY A 87 14.19 7.68 -2.44
N LEU A 88 13.46 7.75 -3.54
CA LEU A 88 12.36 8.71 -3.74
C LEU A 88 11.07 8.22 -3.06
N LEU A 89 10.75 6.92 -3.21
CA LEU A 89 9.55 6.34 -2.63
C LEU A 89 9.64 6.21 -1.10
N LYS A 90 10.84 6.17 -0.49
CA LYS A 90 11.08 6.06 0.97
C LYS A 90 10.11 5.09 1.66
N LYS A 91 9.20 5.59 2.52
CA LYS A 91 8.21 4.81 3.28
C LYS A 91 7.03 4.30 2.44
N LYS A 92 6.86 4.78 1.20
CA LYS A 92 5.81 4.36 0.26
C LYS A 92 6.25 3.21 -0.66
N HIS A 93 7.46 2.68 -0.48
CA HIS A 93 7.96 1.57 -1.29
C HIS A 93 7.08 0.32 -1.14
N PRO A 94 6.75 -0.39 -2.25
CA PRO A 94 5.92 -1.58 -2.19
C PRO A 94 6.57 -2.66 -1.33
N ASN A 95 5.77 -3.31 -0.49
CA ASN A 95 6.23 -4.30 0.46
C ASN A 95 5.24 -5.48 0.47
N PRO A 96 5.73 -6.71 0.27
CA PRO A 96 4.86 -7.90 0.29
C PRO A 96 4.13 -8.06 1.63
N LYS A 97 4.72 -7.61 2.75
CA LYS A 97 4.04 -7.62 4.07
C LYS A 97 2.82 -6.72 4.13
N HIS A 98 2.82 -5.61 3.38
CA HIS A 98 1.70 -4.69 3.29
C HIS A 98 0.71 -5.07 2.18
N GLY A 99 0.98 -6.13 1.43
CA GLY A 99 0.13 -6.55 0.30
C GLY A 99 0.16 -5.58 -0.88
N THR A 100 1.24 -4.79 -1.00
CA THR A 100 1.46 -3.84 -2.11
C THR A 100 2.45 -4.37 -3.15
N LEU A 101 2.96 -5.60 -2.97
CA LEU A 101 3.80 -6.31 -3.93
C LEU A 101 3.18 -7.68 -4.18
N GLY A 102 2.93 -8.02 -5.44
CA GLY A 102 2.29 -9.28 -5.81
C GLY A 102 2.05 -9.42 -7.31
N LEU A 103 1.51 -10.58 -7.71
CA LEU A 103 1.24 -10.89 -9.11
C LEU A 103 -0.04 -10.20 -9.61
N ASP A 104 -1.06 -10.09 -8.77
CA ASP A 104 -2.36 -9.52 -9.14
C ASP A 104 -2.49 -8.02 -8.79
N LEU A 105 -2.02 -7.15 -9.69
CA LEU A 105 -2.14 -5.68 -9.49
C LEU A 105 -3.59 -5.24 -9.27
N ALA A 106 -4.53 -5.74 -10.08
CA ALA A 106 -5.93 -5.35 -10.00
C ALA A 106 -6.56 -5.63 -8.63
N LYS A 107 -6.26 -6.81 -8.08
CA LYS A 107 -6.76 -7.23 -6.77
C LYS A 107 -6.15 -6.38 -5.66
N MET A 108 -4.85 -6.09 -5.75
CA MET A 108 -4.18 -5.23 -4.78
C MET A 108 -4.72 -3.80 -4.81
N VAL A 109 -4.94 -3.22 -5.99
CA VAL A 109 -5.55 -1.88 -6.15
C VAL A 109 -6.93 -1.85 -5.49
N LYS A 110 -7.82 -2.79 -5.83
CA LYS A 110 -9.15 -2.89 -5.21
C LYS A 110 -9.07 -3.03 -3.69
N ARG A 111 -8.14 -3.85 -3.20
CA ARG A 111 -7.93 -4.04 -1.77
C ARG A 111 -7.48 -2.73 -1.10
N ILE A 112 -6.64 -1.91 -1.73
CA ILE A 112 -6.19 -0.61 -1.18
C ILE A 112 -7.29 0.44 -1.25
N LEU A 113 -8.09 0.44 -2.32
CA LEU A 113 -9.22 1.34 -2.44
C LEU A 113 -10.29 1.04 -1.38
N HIS A 114 -10.69 -0.22 -1.22
CA HIS A 114 -11.78 -0.63 -0.32
C HIS A 114 -11.34 -1.08 1.07
N GLY A 115 -10.04 -1.29 1.27
CA GLY A 115 -9.51 -1.85 2.51
C GLY A 115 -9.26 -0.76 3.53
N ILE A 116 -9.52 -1.04 4.80
CA ILE A 116 -9.33 -0.03 5.86
C ILE A 116 -8.03 -0.32 6.57
N LYS A 117 -7.14 0.68 6.61
CA LYS A 117 -5.93 0.64 7.43
C LYS A 117 -6.34 0.81 8.88
N TYR A 118 -6.07 -0.20 9.69
CA TYR A 118 -6.26 -0.12 11.13
C TYR A 118 -4.91 -0.16 11.83
N THR A 119 -4.76 0.71 12.81
CA THR A 119 -3.57 0.79 13.64
C THR A 119 -3.94 0.29 15.02
N ALA A 120 -3.30 -0.81 15.45
CA ALA A 120 -3.41 -1.26 16.82
C ALA A 120 -2.49 -0.42 17.70
N VAL A 121 -3.07 0.33 18.63
CA VAL A 121 -2.33 1.14 19.60
C VAL A 121 -2.36 0.40 20.94
N VAL A 122 -1.19 0.18 21.52
CA VAL A 122 -1.07 -0.45 22.85
C VAL A 122 -1.33 0.60 23.93
N HIS A 123 -2.05 0.23 24.99
CA HIS A 123 -2.23 1.10 26.13
C HIS A 123 -0.93 1.27 26.92
N LEU A 124 -0.48 2.53 27.06
CA LEU A 124 0.75 2.91 27.77
C LEU A 124 0.80 2.42 29.23
N LYS A 125 -0.36 2.33 29.91
CA LYS A 125 -0.45 1.91 31.32
C LYS A 125 -0.70 0.40 31.49
N GLN A 126 -1.14 -0.29 30.43
CA GLN A 126 -1.47 -1.71 30.47
C GLN A 126 -1.00 -2.37 29.17
N PRO A 127 0.24 -2.90 29.12
CA PRO A 127 0.84 -3.42 27.88
C PRO A 127 0.16 -4.69 27.34
N LYS A 128 -0.79 -5.27 28.09
CA LYS A 128 -1.62 -6.41 27.68
C LYS A 128 -2.87 -6.01 26.90
N PHE A 129 -3.26 -4.74 26.92
CA PHE A 129 -4.45 -4.24 26.24
C PHE A 129 -4.06 -3.25 25.15
N GLY A 130 -4.77 -3.32 24.03
CA GLY A 130 -4.63 -2.37 22.93
C GLY A 130 -6.01 -1.96 22.42
N SER A 131 -6.11 -0.78 21.85
CA SER A 131 -7.31 -0.29 21.18
C SER A 131 -7.05 -0.13 19.68
N ILE A 132 -8.07 -0.46 18.89
CA ILE A 132 -8.10 -0.25 17.45
C ILE A 132 -9.35 0.58 17.18
N THR A 133 -9.16 1.85 16.81
CA THR A 133 -10.26 2.73 16.40
C THR A 133 -10.26 2.82 14.90
N VAL A 134 -11.35 2.36 14.28
CA VAL A 134 -11.49 2.28 12.83
C VAL A 134 -12.92 2.67 12.46
N PRO A 135 -13.12 3.63 11.55
CA PRO A 135 -14.45 3.86 11.00
C PRO A 135 -14.86 2.61 10.21
N ILE A 136 -16.07 2.09 10.44
CA ILE A 136 -16.60 0.91 9.74
C ILE A 136 -17.81 1.22 8.86
N GLY A 137 -18.20 2.49 8.79
CA GLY A 137 -19.33 2.99 8.03
C GLY A 137 -19.58 4.47 8.32
N LYS A 138 -20.51 5.05 7.55
CA LYS A 138 -21.09 6.37 7.80
C LYS A 138 -22.52 6.18 8.31
#